data_AF-A0A5A7VL60-F1
#
_entry.id   AF-A0A5A7VL60-F1
#
_cell.length_a   1.000
_cell.length_b   1.000
_cell.length_c   1.000
_cell.angle_alpha   90.00
_cell.angle_beta   90.00
_cell.angle_gamma   90.00
#
_symmetry.space_group_name_H-M   'P 1'
#
loop_
_entity.id
_entity.type
_entity.pdbx_description
1 polymer ?
#
loop_
_entity_poly.entity_id
_entity_poly.type
_entity_poly.pdbx_seq_one_letter_code
_entity_poly.pdbx_strand_id
1 'polypeptide(L)' 'MEIIREGPSASRPPVLDEKNYSYWKPRMIFFIKTLDGKAWTALVAGYESPMVTVDGVSVAKPKVDWTDVEEQALV' A
#
# COMPACT_ATOMS: atom_id res chain seq x y z
N MET A 1 -5.90 10.11 -29.72
CA MET A 1 -5.22 9.89 -28.42
C MET A 1 -6.34 9.68 -27.42
N GLU A 2 -6.55 8.44 -26.99
CA GLU A 2 -7.65 8.06 -26.10
C GLU A 2 -7.37 8.63 -24.70
N ILE A 3 -7.99 9.76 -24.39
CA ILE A 3 -8.09 10.27 -23.03
C ILE A 3 -9.04 9.34 -22.27
N ILE A 4 -8.49 8.40 -21.51
CA ILE A 4 -9.29 7.56 -20.61
C ILE A 4 -9.98 8.53 -19.63
N ARG A 5 -11.26 8.78 -19.89
CA ARG A 5 -12.14 9.58 -19.03
C ARG A 5 -12.48 8.72 -17.82
N GLU A 6 -11.52 8.55 -16.91
CA GLU A 6 -11.79 7.94 -15.61
C GLU A 6 -12.81 8.82 -14.89
N GLY A 7 -14.06 8.34 -14.86
CA GLY A 7 -15.10 8.93 -14.02
C GLY A 7 -14.70 8.82 -12.53
N PRO A 8 -15.40 9.53 -11.63
CA PRO A 8 -15.11 9.52 -10.20
C PRO A 8 -15.48 8.18 -9.57
N SER A 9 -14.69 7.14 -9.83
CA SER A 9 -14.81 5.84 -9.18
C SER A 9 -14.10 5.87 -7.84
N ALA A 10 -14.74 5.32 -6.81
CA ALA A 10 -14.11 5.06 -5.52
C ALA A 10 -13.44 3.67 -5.47
N SER A 11 -13.69 2.81 -6.46
CA SER A 11 -13.19 1.42 -6.50
C SER A 11 -11.98 1.23 -7.42
N ARG A 12 -11.59 2.27 -8.17
CA ARG A 12 -10.40 2.24 -9.03
C ARG A 12 -9.43 3.33 -8.60
N PRO A 13 -8.14 3.01 -8.43
CA PRO A 13 -7.14 4.01 -8.13
C PRO A 13 -6.97 4.94 -9.34
N PRO A 14 -6.77 6.26 -9.12
CA PRO A 14 -6.48 7.18 -10.21
C PRO A 14 -5.11 6.87 -10.82
N VAL A 15 -5.00 7.00 -12.14
CA VAL A 15 -3.70 6.93 -12.84
C VAL A 15 -2.87 8.18 -12.50
N LEU A 16 -1.61 7.99 -12.12
CA LEU A 16 -0.67 9.10 -11.96
C LEU A 16 -0.14 9.53 -13.32
N ASP A 17 -0.24 10.82 -13.61
CA ASP A 17 0.43 11.46 -14.76
C ASP A 17 1.29 12.64 -14.30
N GLU A 18 2.05 13.24 -15.21
CA GLU A 18 2.99 14.32 -14.89
C GLU A 18 2.31 15.61 -14.38
N LYS A 19 1.02 15.81 -14.65
CA LYS A 19 0.30 17.08 -14.42
C LYS A 19 -0.76 16.97 -13.33
N ASN A 20 -1.16 15.76 -12.96
CA ASN A 20 -2.33 15.50 -12.12
C ASN A 20 -2.01 15.21 -10.66
N TYR A 21 -0.74 15.33 -10.22
CA TYR A 21 -0.33 14.95 -8.85
C TYR A 21 -1.22 15.55 -7.74
N SER A 22 -1.63 16.82 -7.88
CA SER A 22 -2.50 17.49 -6.91
C SER A 22 -3.89 16.86 -6.79
N TYR A 23 -4.42 16.31 -7.88
CA TYR A 23 -5.66 15.53 -7.92
C TYR A 23 -5.45 14.09 -7.48
N TRP A 24 -4.38 13.46 -7.98
CA TRP A 24 -4.03 12.07 -7.75
C TRP A 24 -3.75 11.78 -6.27
N LYS A 25 -2.95 12.62 -5.61
CA LYS A 25 -2.49 12.40 -4.25
C LYS A 25 -3.64 12.23 -3.24
N PRO A 26 -4.57 13.19 -3.05
CA PRO A 26 -5.65 13.01 -2.08
C PRO A 26 -6.60 11.85 -2.45
N ARG A 27 -6.79 11.57 -3.74
CA ARG A 27 -7.62 10.45 -4.22
C ARG A 27 -6.98 9.10 -3.91
N MET A 28 -5.68 8.95 -4.13
CA MET A 28 -4.93 7.73 -3.80
C MET A 28 -4.89 7.49 -2.29
N ILE A 29 -4.68 8.56 -1.50
CA ILE A 29 -4.74 8.47 -0.04
C ILE A 29 -6.12 7.98 0.41
N PHE A 30 -7.19 8.55 -0.14
CA PHE A 30 -8.55 8.13 0.18
C PHE A 30 -8.79 6.68 -0.21
N PHE A 31 -8.40 6.28 -1.43
CA PHE A 31 -8.53 4.91 -1.93
C PHE A 31 -7.87 3.88 -1.00
N ILE A 32 -6.62 4.10 -0.60
CA ILE A 32 -5.89 3.19 0.30
C ILE A 32 -6.58 3.13 1.66
N LYS A 33 -6.95 4.27 2.24
CA LYS A 33 -7.67 4.32 3.53
C LYS A 33 -9.02 3.60 3.50
N THR A 34 -9.74 3.66 2.38
CA THR A 34 -11.01 2.94 2.21
C THR A 34 -10.83 1.44 2.01
N LEU A 35 -9.71 1.01 1.45
CA LEU A 35 -9.37 -0.40 1.32
C LEU A 35 -8.91 -0.99 2.66
N ASP A 36 -7.94 -0.34 3.30
CA ASP A 36 -7.40 -0.73 4.60
C ASP A 36 -6.69 0.45 5.29
N GLY A 37 -7.25 0.87 6.43
CA GLY A 37 -6.65 1.92 7.26
C GLY A 37 -5.29 1.56 7.83
N LYS A 38 -5.02 0.27 8.09
CA LYS A 38 -3.71 -0.21 8.55
C LYS A 38 -2.67 -0.12 7.44
N ALA A 39 -3.05 -0.48 6.21
CA ALA A 39 -2.18 -0.33 5.04
C ALA A 39 -1.75 1.13 4.81
N TRP A 40 -2.64 2.10 5.02
CA TRP A 40 -2.25 3.52 4.96
C TRP A 40 -1.26 3.89 6.06
N THR A 41 -1.50 3.43 7.29
CA THR A 41 -0.63 3.76 8.43
C THR A 41 0.77 3.18 8.20
N ALA A 42 0.87 1.92 7.74
CA ALA A 42 2.12 1.28 7.37
C ALA A 42 2.87 2.01 6.24
N LEU A 43 2.14 2.51 5.25
CA LEU A 43 2.74 3.30 4.17
C LEU A 43 3.34 4.62 4.69
N VAL A 44 2.68 5.26 5.66
CA VAL A 44 3.17 6.51 6.29
C VAL A 44 4.33 6.25 7.26
N ALA A 45 4.27 5.17 8.03
CA ALA A 45 5.30 4.81 9.00
C ALA A 45 6.59 4.29 8.33
N GLY A 46 6.50 3.85 7.07
CA GLY A 46 7.57 3.16 6.37
C GLY A 46 7.48 1.66 6.65
N TYR A 47 6.77 0.96 5.76
CA TYR A 47 6.57 -0.48 5.89
C TYR A 47 7.89 -1.24 5.85
N GLU A 48 8.16 -2.01 6.90
CA GLU A 48 9.25 -2.97 6.97
C GLU A 48 8.68 -4.39 6.91
N SER A 49 9.17 -5.18 5.96
CA SER A 49 8.72 -6.57 5.79
C SER A 49 9.24 -7.43 6.95
N PRO A 50 8.40 -8.31 7.54
CA PRO A 50 8.87 -9.31 8.49
C PRO A 50 10.01 -10.14 7.89
N MET A 51 11.11 -10.26 8.64
CA MET A 51 12.28 -11.03 8.24
C MET A 51 12.47 -12.24 9.16
N VAL A 52 12.97 -13.33 8.60
CA VAL A 52 13.38 -14.52 9.34
C VAL A 52 14.82 -14.85 8.98
N THR A 53 15.59 -15.32 9.96
CA THR A 53 16.95 -15.79 9.73
C THR A 53 16.91 -17.29 9.43
N VAL A 54 17.35 -17.67 8.24
CA VAL A 54 17.53 -19.07 7.83
C VAL A 54 19.01 -19.25 7.53
N ASP A 55 19.66 -20.19 8.21
CA ASP A 55 21.09 -20.52 8.04
C ASP A 55 22.03 -19.30 8.10
N GLY A 56 21.70 -18.32 8.96
CA GLY A 56 22.49 -17.09 9.13
C GLY A 56 22.21 -16.00 8.10
N VAL A 57 21.30 -16.22 7.15
CA VAL A 57 20.87 -15.24 6.15
C VAL A 57 19.48 -14.71 6.53
N SER A 58 19.34 -13.39 6.60
CA SER A 58 18.04 -12.72 6.76
C SER A 58 17.28 -12.75 5.44
N VAL A 59 16.14 -13.44 5.41
CA VAL A 59 15.25 -13.53 4.26
C VAL A 59 13.86 -13.02 4.63
N ALA A 60 13.14 -12.48 3.65
CA ALA A 60 11.75 -12.06 3.87
C ALA A 60 10.91 -13.27 4.26
N LYS A 61 10.18 -13.14 5.37
CA LYS A 61 9.34 -14.22 5.88
C LYS A 61 8.12 -14.38 4.96
N PRO A 62 7.78 -15.59 4.51
CA PRO A 62 6.59 -15.80 3.69
C PRO A 62 5.33 -15.50 4.51
N LYS A 63 4.29 -14.96 3.86
CA LYS A 63 3.08 -14.46 4.53
C LYS A 63 2.33 -15.51 5.34
N VAL A 64 2.42 -16.78 4.94
CA VAL A 64 1.81 -17.91 5.67
C VAL A 64 2.41 -18.13 7.06
N ASP A 65 3.67 -17.70 7.26
CA ASP A 65 4.39 -17.86 8.53
C ASP A 65 4.35 -16.59 9.37
N TRP A 66 3.62 -15.57 8.95
CA TRP A 66 3.47 -14.34 9.74
C TRP A 66 2.66 -14.64 11.00
N THR A 67 3.14 -14.13 12.13
CA THR A 67 2.42 -14.17 13.39
C THR A 67 1.35 -13.09 13.42
N ASP A 68 0.32 -13.26 14.24
CA ASP A 68 -0.72 -12.22 14.45
C ASP A 68 -0.09 -10.89 14.89
N VAL A 69 1.03 -10.93 15.61
CA VAL A 69 1.78 -9.75 16.03
C VAL A 69 2.43 -9.08 14.83
N GLU A 70 3.09 -9.81 13.94
CA GLU A 70 3.70 -9.27 12.71
C GLU A 70 2.63 -8.73 11.74
N GLU A 71 1.48 -9.40 11.65
CA GLU A 71 0.35 -8.96 10.84
C GLU A 71 -0.30 -7.68 11.41
N GLN A 72 -0.38 -7.55 12.74
CA GLN A 72 -0.88 -6.33 13.39
C GLN A 72 0.18 -5.23 13.53
N ALA A 73 1.46 -5.56 13.41
CA ALA A 73 2.60 -4.64 13.45
C ALA A 73 2.88 -3.96 12.11
N LEU A 74 2.08 -4.22 11.07
CA LEU A 74 1.80 -3.27 9.99
C LEU A 74 1.15 -2.01 10.59
N VAL A 75 1.93 -1.27 11.37
CA VAL A 75 1.62 0.03 11.97
C VAL A 75 1.95 1.08 10.96
#